data_AF-Q7UV77-F1
#
_entry.id   AF-Q7UV77-F1
#
_cell.length_a   1.000
_cell.length_b   1.000
_cell.length_c   1.000
_cell.angle_alpha   90.00
_cell.angle_beta   90.00
_cell.angle_gamma   90.00
#
_symmetry.space_group_name_H-M   'P 1'
#
loop_
_entity.id
_entity.type
_entity.pdbx_description
1 polymer ?
#
loop_
_entity_poly.entity_id
_entity_poly.type
_entity_poly.pdbx_seq_one_letter_code
_entity_poly.pdbx_strand_id
1 'polypeptide(L)'
;MLPRCGGTTQSFAFELILLPGGSDRHNPAMPTSPSQSHSTADTPNPFSIALPPASGAKQRFVHALQFLGIAAAITTVWLLVTVYGKQYLLNQLVQELPTLNATEKSDRLIQIAGFGIDAIEPLSASLIDDEDAVSEVAFGLLNQLQNDWTTLSPEMAARSHQRLIDGVRNNIATKPSTDWTARQTARTRSLLRQTMLEFAGTETLGNLELTDELRQLIAEVSQSSRDTLAQLDNSVRTLAKAPLAPKATEQLPNADTDSMWTDWPPSRPVAIIRSGTSDSQSIQVQETATRLQSAGSPETNGGQLESVPDGVTIPLTQVPSPSDESLVHRVPELPRLARSADERVIRVNAELTGSPFTAMDDETILRHLGNPDGALAEQARAELIERGFSNVQLEFGTAIAIAQPKDQITLIDSMLKSGGLNAWPWLSMLLDDPDRQVRLHVISILAPSKNRTVKQRLQERLKAESDLIVETKLRKVLELR
;
A
#
# COMPACT_ATOMS: atom_id res chain seq x y z
N MET A 1 -30.52 -35.13 -9.25
CA MET A 1 -31.55 -34.06 -9.15
C MET A 1 -31.31 -33.34 -7.84
N LEU A 2 -30.64 -32.20 -7.89
CA LEU A 2 -30.32 -31.35 -6.73
C LEU A 2 -31.23 -30.11 -6.76
N PRO A 3 -31.74 -29.62 -5.62
CA PRO A 3 -32.54 -28.41 -5.61
C PRO A 3 -31.62 -27.17 -5.72
N ARG A 4 -31.96 -26.29 -6.67
CA ARG A 4 -31.41 -24.94 -6.79
C ARG A 4 -31.92 -24.11 -5.60
N CYS A 5 -31.05 -23.79 -4.65
CA CYS A 5 -31.31 -22.74 -3.67
C CYS A 5 -30.90 -21.39 -4.27
N GLY A 6 -31.90 -20.58 -4.64
CA GLY A 6 -31.70 -19.18 -5.04
C GLY A 6 -31.47 -18.31 -3.80
N GLY A 7 -30.25 -17.81 -3.63
CA GLY A 7 -29.91 -16.82 -2.61
C GLY A 7 -30.48 -15.46 -3.00
N THR A 8 -31.48 -15.00 -2.25
CA THR A 8 -31.95 -13.61 -2.30
C THR A 8 -31.20 -12.85 -1.22
N THR A 9 -30.22 -12.03 -1.59
CA THR A 9 -29.50 -11.13 -0.68
C THR A 9 -30.40 -9.96 -0.30
N GLN A 10 -31.09 -10.07 0.83
CA GLN A 10 -31.71 -8.92 1.49
C GLN A 10 -30.63 -8.18 2.29
N SER A 11 -30.31 -6.97 1.81
CA SER A 11 -29.49 -6.00 2.52
C SER A 11 -30.24 -5.51 3.76
N PHE A 12 -29.76 -5.87 4.95
CA PHE A 12 -30.26 -5.33 6.21
C PHE A 12 -29.49 -4.06 6.55
N ALA A 13 -30.09 -2.91 6.27
CA ALA A 13 -29.68 -1.64 6.85
C ALA A 13 -30.02 -1.65 8.35
N PHE A 14 -29.00 -1.58 9.21
CA PHE A 14 -29.16 -1.30 10.63
C PHE A 14 -29.55 0.18 10.78
N GLU A 15 -30.85 0.45 10.87
CA GLU A 15 -31.37 1.76 11.26
C GLU A 15 -31.22 1.91 12.77
N LEU A 16 -30.22 2.68 13.18
CA LEU A 16 -29.89 2.97 14.57
C LEU A 16 -30.99 3.90 15.12
N ILE A 17 -31.98 3.35 15.83
CA ILE A 17 -33.03 4.11 16.51
C ILE A 17 -32.41 4.84 17.71
N LEU A 18 -31.99 6.08 17.49
CA LEU A 18 -31.68 7.04 18.55
C LEU A 18 -32.97 7.45 19.26
N LEU A 19 -33.10 7.05 20.52
CA LEU A 19 -34.11 7.57 21.45
C LEU A 19 -33.90 9.08 21.63
N PRO A 20 -34.87 9.95 21.31
CA PRO A 20 -34.77 11.35 21.68
C PRO A 20 -35.04 11.51 23.18
N GLY A 21 -34.07 12.07 23.88
CA GLY A 21 -34.16 12.44 25.28
C GLY A 21 -35.35 13.38 25.53
N GLY A 22 -36.04 13.13 26.64
CA GLY A 22 -37.18 13.89 27.10
C GLY A 22 -36.84 15.37 27.24
N SER A 23 -37.62 16.19 26.56
CA SER A 23 -37.62 17.64 26.72
C SER A 23 -38.94 18.03 27.38
N ASP A 24 -38.83 18.48 28.63
CA ASP A 24 -39.90 19.06 29.43
C ASP A 24 -40.59 20.18 28.63
N ARG A 25 -41.82 19.92 28.19
CA ARG A 25 -42.72 20.96 27.69
C ARG A 25 -43.84 21.18 28.69
N HIS A 26 -43.73 22.28 29.41
CA HIS A 26 -44.84 22.92 30.11
C HIS A 26 -45.99 23.21 29.13
N ASN A 27 -47.14 22.58 29.34
CA ASN A 27 -48.39 22.99 28.73
C ASN A 27 -49.00 24.15 29.54
N PRO A 28 -49.36 25.28 28.91
CA PRO A 28 -50.18 26.28 29.56
C PRO A 28 -51.63 25.81 29.66
N ALA A 29 -52.26 26.12 30.80
CA ALA A 29 -53.67 25.88 31.04
C ALA A 29 -54.53 26.73 30.09
N MET A 30 -55.41 26.09 29.31
CA MET A 30 -56.48 26.77 28.58
C MET A 30 -57.82 26.60 29.31
N PRO A 31 -58.67 27.64 29.31
CA PRO A 31 -59.92 27.68 30.06
C PRO A 31 -61.02 26.84 29.40
N THR A 32 -61.76 26.14 30.23
CA THR A 32 -62.94 25.35 29.88
C THR A 32 -64.12 26.26 29.51
N SER A 33 -64.69 26.05 28.33
CA SER A 33 -66.05 26.52 28.00
C SER A 33 -67.01 25.33 28.04
N PRO A 34 -68.17 25.44 28.71
CA PRO A 34 -69.16 24.37 28.76
C PRO A 34 -70.09 24.45 27.55
N SER A 35 -69.79 23.68 26.51
CA SER A 35 -70.71 23.48 25.38
C SER A 35 -71.60 22.26 25.67
N GLN A 36 -72.78 22.51 26.23
CA GLN A 36 -73.89 21.56 26.19
C GLN A 36 -74.24 21.29 24.72
N SER A 37 -73.93 20.09 24.23
CA SER A 37 -74.50 19.57 22.99
C SER A 37 -75.42 18.39 23.34
N HIS A 38 -76.71 18.68 23.36
CA HIS A 38 -77.75 17.67 23.24
C HIS A 38 -77.61 17.04 21.85
N SER A 39 -77.05 15.83 21.77
CA SER A 39 -77.06 15.03 20.56
C SER A 39 -77.89 13.77 20.78
N THR A 40 -79.16 13.87 20.43
CA THR A 40 -80.06 12.76 20.16
C THR A 40 -79.67 12.14 18.82
N ALA A 41 -78.71 11.21 18.81
CA ALA A 41 -78.38 10.39 17.64
C ALA A 41 -77.75 9.08 18.11
N ASP A 42 -78.62 8.22 18.64
CA ASP A 42 -78.33 6.87 19.12
C ASP A 42 -78.23 5.91 17.91
N THR A 43 -77.30 6.19 17.00
CA THR A 43 -76.88 5.25 15.96
C THR A 43 -75.42 4.87 16.21
N PRO A 44 -75.11 3.59 16.52
CA PRO A 44 -73.76 3.16 16.83
C PRO A 44 -72.85 3.43 15.64
N ASN A 45 -71.73 4.10 15.89
CA ASN A 45 -70.74 4.40 14.88
C ASN A 45 -70.28 3.09 14.20
N PRO A 46 -70.49 2.88 12.89
CA PRO A 46 -70.10 1.64 12.22
C PRO A 46 -68.58 1.44 12.16
N PHE A 47 -67.81 2.48 12.49
CA PHE A 47 -66.35 2.41 12.65
C PHE A 47 -65.90 2.24 14.11
N SER A 48 -66.81 2.29 15.10
CA SER A 48 -66.47 1.82 16.44
C SER A 48 -66.48 0.31 16.41
N ILE A 49 -65.35 -0.28 16.03
CA ILE A 49 -65.04 -1.66 16.34
C ILE A 49 -65.22 -1.78 17.85
N ALA A 50 -66.31 -2.40 18.28
CA ALA A 50 -66.54 -2.71 19.68
C ALA A 50 -65.42 -3.65 20.10
N LEU A 51 -64.35 -3.06 20.67
CA LEU A 51 -63.24 -3.81 21.23
C LEU A 51 -63.87 -4.74 22.28
N PRO A 52 -63.71 -6.08 22.14
CA PRO A 52 -64.27 -7.01 23.09
C PRO A 52 -63.86 -6.60 24.52
N PRO A 53 -64.75 -6.75 25.51
CA PRO A 53 -64.58 -6.21 26.84
C PRO A 53 -63.19 -6.56 27.34
N ALA A 54 -62.42 -5.54 27.72
CA ALA A 54 -61.01 -5.65 28.03
C ALA A 54 -60.80 -6.78 29.06
N SER A 55 -60.36 -7.95 28.58
CA SER A 55 -59.78 -9.00 29.40
C SER A 55 -58.81 -8.32 30.36
N GLY A 56 -59.00 -8.50 31.68
CA GLY A 56 -58.37 -7.67 32.70
C GLY A 56 -56.87 -7.48 32.47
N ALA A 57 -56.32 -6.32 32.85
CA ALA A 57 -54.92 -5.93 32.58
C ALA A 57 -53.89 -7.05 32.89
N LYS A 58 -54.17 -7.89 33.89
CA LYS A 58 -53.39 -9.09 34.23
C LYS A 58 -53.28 -10.11 33.09
N GLN A 59 -54.36 -10.40 32.38
CA GLN A 59 -54.37 -11.36 31.27
C GLN A 59 -53.59 -10.83 30.06
N ARG A 60 -53.66 -9.52 29.78
CA ARG A 60 -52.84 -8.87 28.75
C ARG A 60 -51.35 -8.93 29.08
N PHE A 61 -50.98 -8.73 30.34
CA PHE A 61 -49.60 -8.86 30.80
C PHE A 61 -49.09 -10.30 30.67
N VAL A 62 -49.89 -11.30 31.06
CA VAL A 62 -49.52 -12.73 30.91
C VAL A 62 -49.33 -13.09 29.44
N HIS A 63 -50.22 -12.68 28.55
CA HIS A 63 -50.05 -12.91 27.12
C HIS A 63 -48.80 -12.20 26.57
N ALA A 64 -48.55 -10.95 26.95
CA ALA A 64 -47.34 -10.23 26.53
C ALA A 64 -46.06 -10.95 27.00
N LEU A 65 -46.02 -11.44 28.24
CA LEU A 65 -44.89 -12.20 28.76
C LEU A 65 -44.72 -13.55 28.03
N GLN A 66 -45.82 -14.22 27.71
CA GLN A 66 -45.81 -15.46 26.92
C GLN A 66 -45.27 -15.21 25.49
N PHE A 67 -45.74 -14.16 24.82
CA PHE A 67 -45.23 -13.77 23.50
C PHE A 67 -43.74 -13.41 23.55
N LEU A 68 -43.31 -12.66 24.57
CA LEU A 68 -41.90 -12.31 24.75
C LEU A 68 -41.04 -13.55 24.99
N GLY A 69 -41.53 -14.52 25.77
CA GLY A 69 -40.85 -15.81 25.98
C GLY A 69 -40.72 -16.61 24.68
N ILE A 70 -41.77 -16.68 23.86
CA ILE A 70 -41.72 -17.36 22.56
C ILE A 70 -40.76 -16.65 21.60
N ALA A 71 -40.82 -15.32 21.52
CA ALA A 71 -39.93 -14.53 20.67
C ALA A 71 -38.46 -14.68 21.08
N ALA A 72 -38.17 -14.69 22.38
CA ALA A 72 -36.84 -14.97 22.90
C ALA A 72 -36.37 -16.37 22.50
N ALA A 73 -37.20 -17.40 22.67
CA ALA A 73 -36.86 -18.77 22.29
C ALA A 73 -36.57 -18.92 20.78
N ILE A 74 -37.39 -18.32 19.92
CA ILE A 74 -37.16 -18.33 18.46
C ILE A 74 -35.86 -17.61 18.11
N THR A 75 -35.59 -16.46 18.75
CA THR A 75 -34.36 -15.69 18.52
C THR A 75 -33.13 -16.49 18.97
N THR A 76 -33.20 -17.18 20.12
CA THR A 76 -32.12 -18.06 20.59
C THR A 76 -31.87 -19.21 19.62
N VAL A 77 -32.92 -19.89 19.15
CA VAL A 77 -32.78 -20.98 18.17
C VAL A 77 -32.19 -20.45 16.86
N TRP A 78 -32.64 -19.30 16.38
CA TRP A 78 -32.09 -18.68 15.17
C TRP A 78 -30.62 -18.30 15.33
N LEU A 79 -30.23 -17.69 16.46
CA LEU A 79 -28.83 -17.39 16.76
C LEU A 79 -27.98 -18.66 16.79
N LEU A 80 -28.44 -19.73 17.44
CA LEU A 80 -27.76 -21.02 17.44
C LEU A 80 -27.60 -21.56 16.01
N VAL A 81 -28.65 -21.55 15.19
CA VAL A 81 -28.57 -22.01 13.80
C VAL A 81 -27.57 -21.18 12.99
N THR A 82 -27.53 -19.85 13.18
CA THR A 82 -26.57 -19.00 12.45
C THR A 82 -25.12 -19.22 12.87
N VAL A 83 -24.85 -19.37 14.18
CA VAL A 83 -23.49 -19.58 14.70
C VAL A 83 -22.98 -20.98 14.36
N TYR A 84 -23.75 -22.02 14.68
CA TYR A 84 -23.36 -23.40 14.41
C TYR A 84 -23.43 -23.74 12.91
N GLY A 85 -24.36 -23.13 12.17
CA GLY A 85 -24.48 -23.32 10.73
C GLY A 85 -23.24 -22.83 9.98
N LYS A 86 -22.66 -21.69 10.38
CA LYS A 86 -21.40 -21.21 9.79
C LYS A 86 -20.24 -22.17 10.04
N GLN A 87 -20.07 -22.63 11.29
CA GLN A 87 -19.01 -23.57 11.63
C GLN A 87 -19.18 -24.92 10.92
N TYR A 88 -20.43 -25.40 10.82
CA TYR A 88 -20.73 -26.63 10.09
C TYR A 88 -20.39 -26.52 8.60
N LEU A 89 -20.80 -25.42 7.95
CA LEU A 89 -20.48 -25.18 6.54
C LEU A 89 -18.99 -25.04 6.31
N LEU A 90 -18.28 -24.30 7.18
CA LEU A 90 -16.83 -24.19 7.11
C LEU A 90 -16.16 -25.57 7.21
N ASN A 91 -16.53 -26.37 8.21
CA ASN A 91 -15.98 -27.71 8.38
C ASN A 91 -16.26 -28.62 7.17
N GLN A 92 -17.46 -28.51 6.58
CA GLN A 92 -17.80 -29.23 5.36
C GLN A 92 -16.90 -28.81 4.18
N LEU A 93 -16.70 -27.51 3.98
CA LEU A 93 -15.84 -26.99 2.89
C LEU A 93 -14.37 -27.43 3.08
N VAL A 94 -13.89 -27.45 4.32
CA VAL A 94 -12.52 -27.87 4.66
C VAL A 94 -12.34 -29.37 4.46
N GLN A 95 -13.31 -30.20 4.82
CA GLN A 95 -13.25 -31.65 4.63
C GLN A 95 -13.19 -32.07 3.16
N GLU A 96 -13.78 -31.27 2.26
CA GLU A 96 -13.77 -31.54 0.83
C GLU A 96 -12.43 -31.18 0.17
N LEU A 97 -11.64 -30.25 0.74
CA LEU A 97 -10.39 -29.73 0.14
C LEU A 97 -9.41 -30.82 -0.34
N PRO A 98 -9.08 -31.87 0.46
CA PRO A 98 -8.08 -32.86 0.05
C PRO A 98 -8.49 -33.70 -1.18
N THR A 99 -9.78 -33.71 -1.52
CA THR A 99 -10.33 -34.51 -2.64
C THR A 99 -10.40 -33.75 -3.96
N LEU A 100 -10.20 -32.44 -3.92
CA LEU A 100 -10.32 -31.53 -5.06
C LEU A 100 -8.99 -31.39 -5.80
N ASN A 101 -9.05 -31.05 -7.09
CA ASN A 101 -7.84 -30.69 -7.84
C ASN A 101 -7.35 -29.27 -7.46
N ALA A 102 -6.15 -28.88 -7.89
CA ALA A 102 -5.54 -27.59 -7.53
C ALA A 102 -6.43 -26.38 -7.85
N THR A 103 -7.10 -26.35 -9.00
CA THR A 103 -7.99 -25.24 -9.39
C THR A 103 -9.23 -25.18 -8.50
N GLU A 104 -9.87 -26.33 -8.27
CA GLU A 104 -11.05 -26.43 -7.38
C GLU A 104 -10.71 -26.11 -5.93
N LYS A 105 -9.51 -26.51 -5.46
CA LYS A 105 -8.98 -26.12 -4.15
C LYS A 105 -8.86 -24.60 -4.05
N SER A 106 -8.24 -23.93 -5.03
CA SER A 106 -8.13 -22.47 -5.04
C SER A 106 -9.50 -21.78 -4.97
N ASP A 107 -10.48 -22.22 -5.76
CA ASP A 107 -11.84 -21.68 -5.73
C ASP A 107 -12.52 -21.92 -4.38
N ARG A 108 -12.27 -23.09 -3.77
CA ARG A 108 -12.80 -23.44 -2.44
C ARG A 108 -12.16 -22.61 -1.33
N LEU A 109 -10.87 -22.29 -1.42
CA LEU A 109 -10.18 -21.41 -0.47
C LEU A 109 -10.74 -19.99 -0.50
N ILE A 110 -11.10 -19.47 -1.67
CA ILE A 110 -11.77 -18.16 -1.79
C ILE A 110 -13.12 -18.18 -1.05
N GLN A 111 -13.89 -19.26 -1.15
CA GLN A 111 -15.15 -19.40 -0.40
C GLN A 111 -14.90 -19.50 1.11
N ILE A 112 -13.86 -20.23 1.52
CA ILE A 112 -13.45 -20.36 2.92
C ILE A 112 -13.03 -19.00 3.49
N ALA A 113 -12.30 -18.18 2.74
CA ALA A 113 -11.91 -16.84 3.17
C ALA A 113 -13.10 -15.94 3.52
N GLY A 114 -14.26 -16.15 2.90
CA GLY A 114 -15.52 -15.45 3.24
C GLY A 114 -16.03 -15.67 4.67
N PHE A 115 -15.47 -16.64 5.40
CA PHE A 115 -15.79 -16.87 6.83
C PHE A 115 -14.96 -16.00 7.78
N GLY A 116 -14.02 -15.18 7.28
CA GLY A 116 -13.24 -14.22 8.06
C GLY A 116 -12.30 -14.90 9.06
N ILE A 117 -12.40 -14.57 10.35
CA ILE A 117 -11.47 -15.02 11.39
C ILE A 117 -11.51 -16.56 11.59
N ASP A 118 -12.64 -17.19 11.30
CA ASP A 118 -12.76 -18.65 11.36
C ASP A 118 -12.07 -19.36 10.18
N ALA A 119 -11.78 -18.63 9.10
CA ALA A 119 -11.09 -19.15 7.92
C ALA A 119 -9.56 -19.24 8.08
N ILE A 120 -8.99 -18.57 9.09
CA ILE A 120 -7.54 -18.41 9.24
C ILE A 120 -6.85 -19.77 9.36
N GLU A 121 -7.39 -20.66 10.18
CA GLU A 121 -6.82 -21.99 10.42
C GLU A 121 -6.77 -22.84 9.13
N PRO A 122 -7.87 -23.07 8.39
CA PRO A 122 -7.81 -23.86 7.15
C PRO A 122 -7.02 -23.19 6.03
N LEU A 123 -7.02 -21.85 5.95
CA LEU A 123 -6.16 -21.14 5.00
C LEU A 123 -4.69 -21.32 5.36
N SER A 124 -4.35 -21.24 6.65
CA SER A 124 -2.98 -21.49 7.11
C SER A 124 -2.56 -22.92 6.79
N ALA A 125 -3.41 -23.92 7.02
CA ALA A 125 -3.14 -25.32 6.66
C ALA A 125 -2.83 -25.49 5.17
N SER A 126 -3.47 -24.69 4.32
CA SER A 126 -3.27 -24.73 2.86
C SER A 126 -1.96 -24.04 2.41
N LEU A 127 -1.25 -23.32 3.29
CA LEU A 127 0.08 -22.77 2.98
C LEU A 127 1.12 -23.85 2.66
N ILE A 128 0.96 -25.06 3.24
CA ILE A 128 1.88 -26.19 3.08
C ILE A 128 1.35 -27.27 2.11
N ASP A 129 0.29 -26.96 1.37
CA ASP A 129 -0.26 -27.85 0.33
C ASP A 129 0.81 -28.19 -0.72
N ASP A 130 0.82 -29.43 -1.20
CA ASP A 130 1.82 -29.92 -2.14
C ASP A 130 1.76 -29.19 -3.49
N GLU A 131 0.61 -28.61 -3.84
CA GLU A 131 0.45 -27.79 -5.03
C GLU A 131 0.78 -26.31 -4.74
N ASP A 132 1.87 -25.81 -5.36
CA ASP A 132 2.37 -24.43 -5.12
C ASP A 132 1.32 -23.35 -5.43
N ALA A 133 0.45 -23.58 -6.43
CA ALA A 133 -0.64 -22.65 -6.77
C ALA A 133 -1.68 -22.52 -5.64
N VAL A 134 -1.95 -23.60 -4.90
CA VAL A 134 -2.89 -23.58 -3.76
C VAL A 134 -2.27 -22.82 -2.59
N SER A 135 -0.98 -23.08 -2.31
CA SER A 135 -0.20 -22.33 -1.32
C SER A 135 -0.13 -20.82 -1.63
N GLU A 136 0.03 -20.45 -2.90
CA GLU A 136 0.04 -19.06 -3.34
C GLU A 136 -1.30 -18.36 -3.11
N VAL A 137 -2.40 -19.01 -3.47
CA VAL A 137 -3.75 -18.47 -3.24
C VAL A 137 -4.03 -18.34 -1.74
N ALA A 138 -3.70 -19.35 -0.94
CA ALA A 138 -3.85 -19.30 0.52
C ALA A 138 -3.05 -18.14 1.13
N PHE A 139 -1.81 -17.92 0.69
CA PHE A 139 -1.00 -16.78 1.09
C PHE A 139 -1.64 -15.44 0.74
N GLY A 140 -2.11 -15.28 -0.51
CA GLY A 140 -2.79 -14.06 -0.94
C GLY A 140 -4.03 -13.74 -0.11
N LEU A 141 -4.84 -14.75 0.19
CA LEU A 141 -6.05 -14.61 1.02
C LEU A 141 -5.71 -14.27 2.48
N LEU A 142 -4.70 -14.90 3.08
CA LEU A 142 -4.25 -14.57 4.43
C LEU A 142 -3.68 -13.15 4.53
N ASN A 143 -2.92 -12.73 3.52
CA ASN A 143 -2.38 -11.38 3.44
C ASN A 143 -3.50 -10.33 3.32
N GLN A 144 -4.55 -10.63 2.54
CA GLN A 144 -5.75 -9.80 2.47
C GLN A 144 -6.46 -9.73 3.83
N LEU A 145 -6.66 -10.87 4.50
CA LEU A 145 -7.27 -10.90 5.83
C LEU A 145 -6.46 -10.11 6.87
N GLN A 146 -5.13 -10.18 6.85
CA GLN A 146 -4.28 -9.36 7.71
C GLN A 146 -4.53 -7.86 7.53
N ASN A 147 -4.62 -7.40 6.29
CA ASN A 147 -4.97 -6.00 6.01
C ASN A 147 -6.36 -5.64 6.55
N ASP A 148 -7.33 -6.54 6.43
CA ASP A 148 -8.68 -6.34 6.96
C ASP A 148 -8.72 -6.28 8.50
N TRP A 149 -7.80 -6.96 9.19
CA TRP A 149 -7.73 -6.95 10.66
C TRP A 149 -7.41 -5.59 11.25
N THR A 150 -6.78 -4.69 10.49
CA THR A 150 -6.54 -3.29 10.90
C THR A 150 -7.83 -2.52 11.16
N THR A 151 -8.95 -2.96 10.59
CA THR A 151 -10.28 -2.36 10.80
C THR A 151 -11.05 -2.97 11.97
N LEU A 152 -10.56 -4.09 12.53
CA LEU A 152 -11.18 -4.76 13.67
C LEU A 152 -10.84 -4.05 14.99
N SER A 153 -11.59 -4.37 16.05
CA SER A 153 -11.17 -3.95 17.39
C SER A 153 -9.83 -4.59 17.75
N PRO A 154 -8.96 -3.93 18.55
CA PRO A 154 -7.64 -4.45 18.89
C PRO A 154 -7.65 -5.88 19.46
N GLU A 155 -8.66 -6.20 20.30
CA GLU A 155 -8.83 -7.55 20.86
C GLU A 155 -9.11 -8.60 19.78
N MET A 156 -9.92 -8.26 18.77
CA MET A 156 -10.28 -9.17 17.68
C MET A 156 -9.14 -9.32 16.68
N ALA A 157 -8.42 -8.24 16.37
CA ALA A 157 -7.20 -8.28 15.57
C ALA A 157 -6.16 -9.20 16.22
N ALA A 158 -5.91 -9.01 17.52
CA ALA A 158 -4.96 -9.83 18.28
C ALA A 158 -5.34 -11.33 18.29
N ARG A 159 -6.63 -11.65 18.48
CA ARG A 159 -7.11 -13.04 18.35
C ARG A 159 -6.91 -13.60 16.95
N SER A 160 -7.07 -12.78 15.92
CA SER A 160 -6.90 -13.20 14.52
C SER A 160 -5.44 -13.53 14.22
N HIS A 161 -4.53 -12.65 14.62
CA HIS A 161 -3.11 -12.94 14.51
C HIS A 161 -2.67 -14.15 15.34
N GLN A 162 -3.19 -14.31 16.57
CA GLN A 162 -2.89 -15.50 17.38
C GLN A 162 -3.32 -16.77 16.65
N ARG A 163 -4.52 -16.80 16.06
CA ARG A 163 -4.98 -17.95 15.26
C ARG A 163 -4.08 -18.23 14.05
N LEU A 164 -3.53 -17.19 13.43
CA LEU A 164 -2.57 -17.37 12.34
C LEU A 164 -1.26 -18.01 12.84
N ILE A 165 -0.74 -17.54 13.98
CA ILE A 165 0.46 -18.09 14.63
C ILE A 165 0.23 -19.56 14.99
N ASP A 166 -0.90 -19.88 15.62
CA ASP A 166 -1.28 -21.24 16.01
C ASP A 166 -1.46 -22.14 14.78
N GLY A 167 -2.06 -21.64 13.71
CA GLY A 167 -2.20 -22.35 12.44
C GLY A 167 -0.85 -22.67 11.79
N VAL A 168 0.07 -21.70 11.72
CA VAL A 168 1.42 -21.93 11.20
C VAL A 168 2.21 -22.91 12.08
N ARG A 169 2.05 -22.84 13.40
CA ARG A 169 2.63 -23.84 14.32
C ARG A 169 2.11 -25.24 14.04
N ASN A 170 0.79 -25.39 13.88
CA ASN A 170 0.18 -26.67 13.56
C ASN A 170 0.70 -27.24 12.23
N ASN A 171 1.00 -26.38 11.26
CA ASN A 171 1.65 -26.79 10.00
C ASN A 171 3.04 -27.37 10.21
N ILE A 172 3.86 -26.74 11.05
CA ILE A 172 5.21 -27.23 11.35
C ILE A 172 5.13 -28.58 12.09
N ALA A 173 4.16 -28.73 13.00
CA ALA A 173 3.93 -29.97 13.72
C ALA A 173 3.43 -31.10 12.81
N THR A 174 2.63 -30.79 11.78
CA THR A 174 2.06 -31.78 10.85
C THR A 174 3.03 -32.16 9.72
N LYS A 175 3.77 -31.20 9.18
CA LYS A 175 4.77 -31.38 8.12
C LYS A 175 6.05 -30.66 8.54
N PRO A 176 7.15 -31.38 8.85
CA PRO A 176 8.38 -30.75 9.29
C PRO A 176 8.87 -29.74 8.25
N SER A 177 9.47 -28.65 8.71
CA SER A 177 9.85 -27.53 7.85
C SER A 177 10.85 -27.93 6.75
N THR A 178 11.58 -29.04 6.91
CA THR A 178 12.48 -29.62 5.89
C THR A 178 11.75 -30.04 4.61
N ASP A 179 10.47 -30.35 4.70
CA ASP A 179 9.65 -30.83 3.58
C ASP A 179 8.93 -29.68 2.86
N TRP A 180 9.14 -28.44 3.32
CA TRP A 180 8.52 -27.26 2.74
C TRP A 180 9.35 -26.78 1.55
N THR A 181 8.66 -26.30 0.51
CA THR A 181 9.34 -25.66 -0.61
C THR A 181 9.89 -24.29 -0.19
N ALA A 182 10.95 -23.82 -0.87
CA ALA A 182 11.51 -22.49 -0.60
C ALA A 182 10.47 -21.36 -0.72
N ARG A 183 9.47 -21.52 -1.62
CA ARG A 183 8.37 -20.56 -1.80
C ARG A 183 7.41 -20.58 -0.61
N GLN A 184 7.00 -21.76 -0.15
CA GLN A 184 6.16 -21.92 1.04
C GLN A 184 6.83 -21.28 2.27
N THR A 185 8.12 -21.58 2.49
CA THR A 185 8.90 -21.01 3.59
C THR A 185 8.98 -19.48 3.51
N ALA A 186 9.21 -18.92 2.31
CA ALA A 186 9.26 -17.47 2.11
C ALA A 186 7.91 -16.79 2.38
N ARG A 187 6.80 -17.35 1.87
CA ARG A 187 5.43 -16.84 2.07
C ARG A 187 5.05 -16.86 3.55
N THR A 188 5.21 -17.99 4.23
CA THR A 188 4.93 -18.11 5.67
C THR A 188 5.75 -17.13 6.49
N ARG A 189 7.05 -16.99 6.19
CA ARG A 189 7.91 -16.02 6.86
C ARG A 189 7.46 -14.57 6.64
N SER A 190 6.96 -14.24 5.45
CA SER A 190 6.41 -12.92 5.15
C SER A 190 5.20 -12.62 6.03
N LEU A 191 4.23 -13.55 6.11
CA LEU A 191 3.02 -13.40 6.94
C LEU A 191 3.36 -13.22 8.44
N LEU A 192 4.31 -14.01 8.95
CA LEU A 192 4.74 -13.92 10.35
C LEU A 192 5.46 -12.61 10.64
N ARG A 193 6.29 -12.12 9.72
CA ARG A 193 6.96 -10.81 9.86
C ARG A 193 5.97 -9.66 9.86
N GLN A 194 4.99 -9.69 8.96
CA GLN A 194 3.92 -8.69 8.94
C GLN A 194 3.13 -8.71 10.25
N THR A 195 2.75 -9.89 10.73
CA THR A 195 2.11 -10.06 12.04
C THR A 195 2.95 -9.46 13.17
N MET A 196 4.27 -9.67 13.15
CA MET A 196 5.18 -9.10 14.15
C MET A 196 5.20 -7.58 14.12
N LEU A 197 5.20 -6.97 12.93
CA LEU A 197 5.21 -5.52 12.77
C LEU A 197 3.89 -4.89 13.22
N GLU A 198 2.75 -5.52 12.90
CA GLU A 198 1.43 -5.04 13.29
C GLU A 198 1.22 -5.14 14.81
N PHE A 199 1.68 -6.22 15.46
CA PHE A 199 1.66 -6.34 16.92
C PHE A 199 2.59 -5.37 17.64
N ALA A 200 3.75 -5.04 17.05
CA ALA A 200 4.70 -4.12 17.67
C ALA A 200 4.11 -2.71 17.85
N GLY A 201 3.11 -2.33 17.04
CA GLY A 201 2.41 -1.05 17.16
C GLY A 201 1.27 -1.02 18.17
N THR A 202 0.76 -2.17 18.63
CA THR A 202 -0.38 -2.24 19.56
C THR A 202 0.12 -2.37 20.99
N GLU A 203 0.31 -1.25 21.70
CA GLU A 203 0.69 -1.21 23.12
C GLU A 203 -0.28 -1.98 24.04
N THR A 204 -1.51 -2.23 23.57
CA THR A 204 -2.62 -2.75 24.37
C THR A 204 -2.57 -4.25 24.65
N LEU A 205 -1.66 -5.01 24.03
CA LEU A 205 -1.45 -6.44 24.31
C LEU A 205 0.04 -6.74 24.55
N GLY A 206 0.60 -6.13 25.58
CA GLY A 206 1.97 -6.36 26.09
C GLY A 206 2.27 -7.78 26.58
N ASN A 207 1.98 -8.81 25.80
CA ASN A 207 2.54 -10.14 25.99
C ASN A 207 3.87 -10.20 25.25
N LEU A 208 4.95 -9.81 25.95
CA LEU A 208 6.33 -10.10 25.55
C LEU A 208 6.49 -11.56 25.11
N GLU A 209 5.75 -12.47 25.75
CA GLU A 209 5.67 -13.89 25.40
C GLU A 209 5.29 -14.14 23.92
N LEU A 210 4.30 -13.42 23.38
CA LEU A 210 3.85 -13.61 21.99
C LEU A 210 4.92 -13.14 21.00
N THR A 211 5.64 -12.07 21.32
CA THR A 211 6.74 -11.59 20.48
C THR A 211 7.92 -12.56 20.44
N ASP A 212 8.25 -13.19 21.57
CA ASP A 212 9.33 -14.18 21.64
C ASP A 212 8.93 -15.50 20.97
N GLU A 213 7.67 -15.92 21.17
CA GLU A 213 7.05 -17.06 20.50
C GLU A 213 7.07 -16.89 18.97
N LEU A 214 6.70 -15.70 18.48
CA LEU A 214 6.72 -15.37 17.06
C LEU A 214 8.14 -15.32 16.50
N ARG A 215 9.11 -14.78 17.24
CA ARG A 215 10.54 -14.80 16.86
C ARG A 215 11.07 -16.22 16.76
N GLN A 216 10.70 -17.09 17.71
CA GLN A 216 11.06 -18.51 17.68
C GLN A 216 10.47 -19.21 16.46
N LEU A 217 9.18 -18.96 16.17
CA LEU A 217 8.50 -19.53 15.00
C LEU A 217 9.14 -19.07 13.69
N ILE A 218 9.46 -17.77 13.57
CA ILE A 218 10.17 -17.23 12.40
C ILE A 218 11.55 -17.89 12.26
N ALA A 219 12.28 -18.09 13.37
CA ALA A 219 13.58 -18.75 13.35
C ALA A 219 13.48 -20.21 12.89
N GLU A 220 12.48 -20.95 13.37
CA GLU A 220 12.21 -22.34 12.99
C GLU A 220 11.86 -22.48 11.51
N VAL A 221 10.96 -21.62 11.00
CA VAL A 221 10.64 -21.55 9.56
C VAL A 221 11.89 -21.17 8.75
N SER A 222 12.74 -20.26 9.26
CA SER A 222 13.92 -19.79 8.56
C SER A 222 15.07 -20.79 8.52
N GLN A 223 15.21 -21.66 9.53
CA GLN A 223 16.24 -22.70 9.56
C GLN A 223 16.06 -23.69 8.41
N SER A 224 14.82 -24.06 8.10
CA SER A 224 14.50 -24.91 6.94
C SER A 224 15.04 -24.36 5.61
N SER A 225 14.94 -23.06 5.39
CA SER A 225 15.46 -22.44 4.16
C SER A 225 16.97 -22.55 4.05
N ARG A 226 17.70 -22.50 5.18
CA ARG A 226 19.16 -22.64 5.19
C ARG A 226 19.57 -24.09 4.93
N ASP A 227 18.85 -25.05 5.51
CA ASP A 227 19.14 -26.47 5.33
C ASP A 227 18.86 -26.95 3.90
N THR A 228 17.78 -26.48 3.29
CA THR A 228 17.46 -26.74 1.87
C THR A 228 18.48 -26.11 0.92
N LEU A 229 18.92 -24.88 1.18
CA LEU A 229 20.02 -24.25 0.41
C LEU A 229 21.35 -25.01 0.57
N ALA A 230 21.67 -25.48 1.78
CA ALA A 230 22.86 -26.28 2.03
C ALA A 230 22.80 -27.65 1.33
N GLN A 231 21.62 -28.28 1.27
CA GLN A 231 21.41 -29.51 0.49
C GLN A 231 21.54 -29.28 -1.01
N LEU A 232 21.03 -28.16 -1.53
CA LEU A 232 21.22 -27.79 -2.93
C LEU A 232 22.69 -27.54 -3.26
N ASP A 233 23.44 -26.85 -2.40
CA ASP A 233 24.87 -26.59 -2.61
C ASP A 233 25.70 -27.89 -2.63
N ASN A 234 25.36 -28.85 -1.75
CA ASN A 234 25.95 -30.20 -1.77
C ASN A 234 25.60 -30.99 -3.05
N SER A 235 24.40 -30.80 -3.58
CA SER A 235 23.93 -31.44 -4.83
C SER A 235 24.57 -30.80 -6.08
N VAL A 236 24.80 -29.49 -6.06
CA VAL A 236 25.49 -28.76 -7.14
C VAL A 236 26.98 -29.14 -7.20
N ARG A 237 27.62 -29.38 -6.05
CA ARG A 237 29.00 -29.91 -6.01
C ARG A 237 29.16 -31.30 -6.62
N THR A 238 28.11 -32.12 -6.65
CA THR A 238 28.12 -33.43 -7.32
C THR A 238 27.74 -33.35 -8.81
N LEU A 239 27.03 -32.31 -9.25
CA LEU A 239 26.68 -32.06 -10.65
C LEU A 239 27.76 -31.34 -11.49
N ALA A 240 28.81 -30.79 -10.86
CA ALA A 240 29.92 -30.09 -11.54
C ALA A 240 30.80 -30.97 -12.46
N LYS A 241 30.36 -32.19 -12.81
CA LYS A 241 31.05 -33.12 -13.72
C LYS A 241 30.20 -33.55 -14.93
N ALA A 242 29.13 -32.82 -15.27
CA ALA A 242 28.34 -33.08 -16.48
C ALA A 242 28.67 -32.06 -17.60
N PRO A 243 28.79 -32.49 -18.88
CA PRO A 243 29.12 -31.59 -19.99
C PRO A 243 27.94 -30.67 -20.35
N LEU A 244 28.23 -29.39 -20.56
CA LEU A 244 27.26 -28.36 -20.93
C LEU A 244 26.63 -28.62 -22.31
N ALA A 245 25.30 -28.59 -22.37
CA ALA A 245 24.52 -28.45 -23.60
C ALA A 245 24.13 -26.96 -23.82
N PRO A 246 23.94 -26.50 -25.07
CA PRO A 246 23.68 -25.10 -25.37
C PRO A 246 22.24 -24.71 -25.03
N LYS A 247 22.09 -23.58 -24.34
CA LYS A 247 20.85 -23.06 -23.75
C LYS A 247 20.02 -22.26 -24.78
N ALA A 248 18.73 -22.54 -24.84
CA ALA A 248 17.75 -21.90 -25.71
C ALA A 248 17.44 -20.45 -25.27
N THR A 249 17.09 -19.62 -26.25
CA THR A 249 16.82 -18.18 -26.14
C THR A 249 15.42 -17.95 -25.53
N GLU A 250 15.37 -17.71 -24.23
CA GLU A 250 14.14 -17.35 -23.52
C GLU A 250 13.77 -15.88 -23.83
N GLN A 251 12.57 -15.68 -24.36
CA GLN A 251 11.99 -14.36 -24.59
C GLN A 251 11.70 -13.70 -23.24
N LEU A 252 12.05 -12.41 -23.14
CA LEU A 252 11.75 -11.58 -21.98
C LEU A 252 10.24 -11.62 -21.67
N PRO A 253 9.84 -11.72 -20.39
CA PRO A 253 8.43 -11.64 -20.00
C PRO A 253 7.85 -10.31 -20.48
N ASN A 254 6.69 -10.37 -21.12
CA ASN A 254 5.93 -9.17 -21.48
C ASN A 254 5.53 -8.48 -20.17
N ALA A 255 5.90 -7.21 -20.02
CA ALA A 255 5.55 -6.41 -18.86
C ALA A 255 4.02 -6.25 -18.80
N ASP A 256 3.38 -6.86 -17.81
CA ASP A 256 2.00 -6.53 -17.45
C ASP A 256 1.94 -5.08 -16.97
N THR A 257 1.05 -4.32 -17.60
CA THR A 257 0.94 -2.86 -17.51
C THR A 257 0.15 -2.34 -16.31
N ASP A 258 -0.19 -3.19 -15.34
CA ASP A 258 -1.08 -2.84 -14.22
C ASP A 258 -0.36 -2.39 -12.94
N SER A 259 0.98 -2.31 -12.96
CA SER A 259 1.72 -1.63 -11.90
C SER A 259 1.63 -0.12 -12.14
N MET A 260 1.01 0.62 -11.20
CA MET A 260 0.78 2.09 -11.18
C MET A 260 2.06 2.97 -11.27
N TRP A 261 3.16 2.43 -11.77
CA TRP A 261 4.48 3.03 -11.93
C TRP A 261 4.77 3.32 -13.41
N THR A 262 3.87 3.95 -14.17
CA THR A 262 4.10 4.23 -15.60
C THR A 262 4.75 5.57 -15.89
N ASP A 263 4.83 6.48 -14.92
CA ASP A 263 5.19 7.88 -15.19
C ASP A 263 6.60 8.23 -14.72
N TRP A 264 7.56 7.31 -14.91
CA TRP A 264 8.99 7.55 -14.64
C TRP A 264 9.79 7.77 -15.95
N PRO A 265 10.62 8.83 -16.05
CA PRO A 265 10.77 9.92 -15.08
C PRO A 265 9.56 10.87 -15.13
N PRO A 266 9.14 11.47 -13.99
CA PRO A 266 8.10 12.47 -13.98
C PRO A 266 8.51 13.61 -14.92
N SER A 267 7.57 14.00 -15.78
CA SER A 267 7.77 15.10 -16.70
C SER A 267 7.84 16.41 -15.90
N ARG A 268 9.05 16.79 -15.48
CA ARG A 268 9.42 18.02 -14.76
C ARG A 268 9.01 18.03 -13.27
N PRO A 269 9.84 18.63 -12.38
CA PRO A 269 9.43 18.84 -11.01
C PRO A 269 8.26 19.82 -10.98
N VAL A 270 7.11 19.38 -10.46
CA VAL A 270 6.07 20.31 -10.01
C VAL A 270 6.68 21.04 -8.84
N ALA A 271 7.10 22.29 -9.04
CA ALA A 271 7.52 23.15 -7.96
C ALA A 271 6.32 23.37 -7.03
N ILE A 272 6.25 22.62 -5.93
CA ILE A 272 5.30 22.87 -4.86
C ILE A 272 5.77 24.15 -4.16
N ILE A 273 5.33 25.30 -4.65
CA ILE A 273 5.59 26.59 -4.01
C ILE A 273 4.79 26.61 -2.71
N ARG A 274 5.42 26.19 -1.61
CA ARG A 274 4.89 26.40 -0.25
C ARG A 274 5.16 27.85 0.14
N SER A 275 4.25 28.75 -0.22
CA SER A 275 4.26 30.12 0.31
C SER A 275 3.85 30.09 1.78
N GLY A 276 4.82 30.23 2.68
CA GLY A 276 4.58 30.31 4.11
C GLY A 276 4.09 31.70 4.51
N THR A 277 2.79 31.80 4.83
CA THR A 277 2.26 32.75 5.81
C THR A 277 1.06 32.10 6.52
N SER A 278 0.95 32.38 7.82
CA SER A 278 0.22 31.67 8.86
C SER A 278 -1.25 31.31 8.62
N ASP A 279 -1.60 30.19 9.29
CA ASP A 279 -2.90 29.78 9.80
C ASP A 279 -4.10 29.77 8.83
N SER A 280 -4.47 28.54 8.48
CA SER A 280 -5.72 28.11 7.84
C SER A 280 -5.77 28.27 6.31
N GLN A 281 -5.59 27.17 5.56
CA GLN A 281 -6.65 26.59 4.71
C GLN A 281 -6.16 25.52 3.72
N SER A 282 -7.16 24.73 3.32
CA SER A 282 -7.26 23.66 2.33
C SER A 282 -6.35 23.72 1.10
N ILE A 283 -5.82 22.53 0.75
CA ILE A 283 -5.18 22.21 -0.53
C ILE A 283 -6.23 22.34 -1.65
N GLN A 284 -6.12 23.38 -2.48
CA GLN A 284 -6.72 23.37 -3.82
C GLN A 284 -5.62 23.03 -4.84
N VAL A 285 -5.75 21.85 -5.45
CA VAL A 285 -4.94 21.44 -6.60
C VAL A 285 -5.45 22.21 -7.81
N GLN A 286 -4.69 23.21 -8.26
CA GLN A 286 -4.97 23.91 -9.50
C GLN A 286 -4.23 23.22 -10.64
N GLU A 287 -4.93 22.35 -11.37
CA GLU A 287 -4.42 21.73 -12.60
C GLU A 287 -4.25 22.79 -13.70
N THR A 288 -3.02 23.25 -13.93
CA THR A 288 -2.66 23.96 -15.16
C THR A 288 -2.51 22.98 -16.32
N ALA A 289 -3.64 22.51 -16.85
CA ALA A 289 -3.67 21.82 -18.13
C ALA A 289 -3.43 22.83 -19.27
N THR A 290 -2.19 22.89 -19.75
CA THR A 290 -1.85 23.61 -20.99
C THR A 290 -2.38 22.80 -22.18
N ARG A 291 -3.64 23.03 -22.56
CA ARG A 291 -4.26 22.42 -23.73
C ARG A 291 -3.78 23.15 -25.00
N LEU A 292 -2.78 22.59 -25.66
CA LEU A 292 -2.42 22.92 -27.04
C LEU A 292 -3.60 22.54 -27.96
N GLN A 293 -4.35 23.54 -28.43
CA GLN A 293 -5.29 23.38 -29.53
C GLN A 293 -4.53 23.47 -30.86
N SER A 294 -4.56 22.38 -31.61
CA SER A 294 -4.04 22.30 -32.97
C SER A 294 -5.13 22.67 -33.98
N ALA A 295 -4.67 23.31 -35.05
CA ALA A 295 -5.38 23.98 -36.12
C ALA A 295 -6.52 23.20 -36.82
N GLY A 296 -7.61 23.94 -37.08
CA GLY A 296 -8.60 23.68 -38.13
C GLY A 296 -9.30 24.98 -38.52
N SER A 297 -8.98 25.51 -39.71
CA SER A 297 -9.58 26.70 -40.35
C SER A 297 -10.84 26.34 -41.16
N PRO A 298 -11.56 27.29 -41.80
CA PRO A 298 -11.93 28.66 -41.40
C PRO A 298 -13.43 28.93 -41.63
N GLU A 299 -14.02 29.95 -40.99
CA GLU A 299 -15.02 30.82 -41.65
C GLU A 299 -15.33 32.09 -40.84
N THR A 300 -15.10 33.23 -41.49
CA THR A 300 -15.80 34.52 -41.38
C THR A 300 -16.33 34.99 -40.02
N ASN A 301 -15.64 35.97 -39.42
CA ASN A 301 -16.20 37.32 -39.21
C ASN A 301 -15.17 38.26 -38.57
N GLY A 302 -15.18 39.51 -39.04
CA GLY A 302 -14.24 40.56 -38.66
C GLY A 302 -14.33 40.95 -37.19
N GLY A 303 -13.17 41.00 -36.54
CA GLY A 303 -12.96 41.53 -35.20
C GLY A 303 -11.72 42.42 -35.21
N GLN A 304 -11.96 43.68 -34.92
CA GLN A 304 -11.03 44.81 -34.91
C GLN A 304 -9.99 44.65 -33.79
N LEU A 305 -8.70 44.82 -34.11
CA LEU A 305 -7.61 44.84 -33.13
C LEU A 305 -7.56 46.20 -32.44
N GLU A 306 -7.79 46.23 -31.14
CA GLU A 306 -7.58 47.39 -30.27
C GLU A 306 -6.12 47.36 -29.78
N SER A 307 -5.40 48.46 -29.99
CA SER A 307 -4.01 48.65 -29.58
C SER A 307 -3.89 48.82 -28.06
N VAL A 308 -3.06 48.00 -27.43
CA VAL A 308 -2.69 48.14 -26.01
C VAL A 308 -1.79 49.38 -25.85
N PRO A 309 -2.00 50.24 -24.83
CA PRO A 309 -1.15 51.40 -24.59
C PRO A 309 0.20 51.00 -24.00
N ASP A 310 1.28 51.54 -24.56
CA ASP A 310 2.59 51.55 -23.93
C ASP A 310 2.57 52.45 -22.68
N GLY A 311 3.04 51.93 -21.54
CA GLY A 311 3.40 52.78 -20.39
C GLY A 311 2.87 52.38 -19.00
N VAL A 312 3.03 51.12 -18.58
CA VAL A 312 2.88 50.76 -17.16
C VAL A 312 4.18 50.18 -16.63
N THR A 313 5.03 51.06 -16.11
CA THR A 313 6.18 50.68 -15.27
C THR A 313 5.70 50.45 -13.85
N ILE A 314 5.82 49.22 -13.36
CA ILE A 314 5.57 48.85 -11.96
C ILE A 314 6.80 49.31 -11.14
N PRO A 315 6.65 50.12 -10.07
CA PRO A 315 7.77 50.57 -9.26
C PRO A 315 8.32 49.43 -8.40
N LEU A 316 9.64 49.24 -8.44
CA LEU A 316 10.38 48.39 -7.50
C LEU A 316 10.34 49.03 -6.11
N THR A 317 9.70 48.35 -5.16
CA THR A 317 9.72 48.71 -3.75
C THR A 317 11.14 48.60 -3.20
N GLN A 318 11.64 49.71 -2.67
CA GLN A 318 12.98 49.90 -2.15
C GLN A 318 13.21 49.06 -0.88
N VAL A 319 14.34 48.36 -0.82
CA VAL A 319 14.87 47.73 0.38
C VAL A 319 15.47 48.83 1.27
N PRO A 320 15.18 48.89 2.58
CA PRO A 320 15.77 49.90 3.46
C PRO A 320 17.27 49.64 3.65
N SER A 321 18.10 50.59 3.20
CA SER A 321 19.50 50.70 3.65
C SER A 321 19.52 51.40 5.02
N PRO A 322 20.13 50.82 6.06
CA PRO A 322 20.37 51.54 7.31
C PRO A 322 21.51 52.54 7.11
N SER A 323 21.18 53.82 7.21
CA SER A 323 22.12 54.94 7.24
C SER A 323 22.81 55.05 8.61
N ASP A 324 24.10 55.36 8.52
CA ASP A 324 25.03 55.82 9.57
C ASP A 324 24.52 57.03 10.36
N GLU A 325 24.80 57.04 11.68
CA GLU A 325 25.14 58.25 12.42
C GLU A 325 26.40 58.04 13.30
N SER A 326 27.51 58.58 12.79
CA SER A 326 28.49 59.47 13.45
C SER A 326 29.03 59.17 14.86
N LEU A 327 30.37 59.08 15.00
CA LEU A 327 31.19 60.17 15.60
C LEU A 327 32.70 59.83 15.67
N VAL A 328 33.47 60.58 14.87
CA VAL A 328 34.78 61.24 15.13
C VAL A 328 35.74 60.64 16.19
N HIS A 329 36.85 60.04 15.73
CA HIS A 329 38.18 60.34 16.27
C HIS A 329 39.29 60.10 15.24
N ARG A 330 40.16 61.10 15.07
CA ARG A 330 41.24 61.18 14.08
C ARG A 330 42.58 61.00 14.80
N VAL A 331 43.35 59.97 14.47
CA VAL A 331 44.80 59.89 14.75
C VAL A 331 45.50 59.21 13.58
N PRO A 332 46.58 59.80 13.01
CA PRO A 332 47.36 59.21 11.92
C PRO A 332 48.62 58.50 12.44
N GLU A 333 48.80 57.21 12.19
CA GLU A 333 50.13 56.56 12.32
C GLU A 333 50.25 55.22 11.55
N LEU A 334 51.16 55.24 10.56
CA LEU A 334 52.07 54.20 10.02
C LEU A 334 51.71 52.68 9.97
N PRO A 335 52.29 51.95 8.97
CA PRO A 335 51.86 50.61 8.59
C PRO A 335 52.39 49.53 9.54
N ARG A 336 51.50 48.66 10.02
CA ARG A 336 51.87 47.39 10.66
C ARG A 336 51.08 46.23 10.06
N LEU A 337 51.84 45.26 9.52
CA LEU A 337 51.40 43.90 9.31
C LEU A 337 50.82 43.31 10.61
N ALA A 338 49.58 42.84 10.57
CA ALA A 338 49.08 41.80 11.48
C ALA A 338 47.80 41.14 10.91
N ARG A 339 48.00 39.92 10.40
CA ARG A 339 47.22 38.71 10.70
C ARG A 339 45.90 38.92 11.49
N SER A 340 44.76 38.75 10.82
CA SER A 340 43.57 38.14 11.41
C SER A 340 42.75 37.51 10.28
N ALA A 341 42.84 36.19 10.14
CA ALA A 341 41.94 35.40 9.33
C ALA A 341 40.68 35.19 10.18
N ASP A 342 39.70 36.06 9.98
CA ASP A 342 38.40 35.95 10.63
C ASP A 342 37.51 35.09 9.72
N GLU A 343 37.40 33.82 10.10
CA GLU A 343 36.56 32.80 9.52
C GLU A 343 35.09 33.17 9.75
N ARG A 344 34.51 33.93 8.82
CA ARG A 344 33.05 34.09 8.74
C ARG A 344 32.42 32.76 8.36
N VAL A 345 32.10 31.97 9.38
CA VAL A 345 31.15 30.87 9.29
C VAL A 345 29.79 31.46 8.92
N ILE A 346 29.46 31.39 7.62
CA ILE A 346 28.12 31.62 7.11
C ILE A 346 27.25 30.49 7.68
N ARG A 347 26.60 30.74 8.82
CA ARG A 347 25.50 29.88 9.29
C ARG A 347 24.29 30.14 8.41
N VAL A 348 24.12 29.28 7.41
CA VAL A 348 22.89 29.19 6.63
C VAL A 348 21.78 28.74 7.58
N ASN A 349 20.75 29.56 7.75
CA ASN A 349 19.59 29.26 8.58
C ASN A 349 18.85 28.04 8.02
N ALA A 350 18.98 26.89 8.68
CA ALA A 350 18.40 25.60 8.32
C ALA A 350 16.92 25.44 8.72
N GLU A 351 16.23 26.52 9.09
CA GLU A 351 14.89 26.46 9.69
C GLU A 351 13.75 26.84 8.72
N LEU A 352 14.05 27.01 7.42
CA LEU A 352 13.04 27.17 6.34
C LEU A 352 13.19 26.14 5.20
N THR A 353 14.08 25.16 5.35
CA THR A 353 14.59 24.37 4.22
C THR A 353 13.96 22.97 4.21
N GLY A 354 13.21 22.64 3.15
CA GLY A 354 12.88 21.25 2.85
C GLY A 354 14.13 20.38 2.80
N SER A 355 13.97 19.07 3.00
CA SER A 355 15.03 18.06 2.84
C SER A 355 15.90 18.40 1.62
N PRO A 356 17.25 18.33 1.70
CA PRO A 356 18.12 18.65 0.56
C PRO A 356 17.79 17.80 -0.67
N PHE A 357 17.12 16.66 -0.47
CA PHE A 357 16.67 15.76 -1.51
C PHE A 357 15.40 16.24 -2.24
N THR A 358 14.62 17.16 -1.67
CA THR A 358 13.36 17.65 -2.28
C THR A 358 13.58 18.19 -3.70
N ALA A 359 14.73 18.83 -3.95
CA ALA A 359 15.08 19.39 -5.26
C ALA A 359 15.83 18.41 -6.19
N MET A 360 16.24 17.24 -5.68
CA MET A 360 16.99 16.24 -6.42
C MET A 360 16.06 15.28 -7.17
N ASP A 361 16.54 14.75 -8.29
CA ASP A 361 15.90 13.67 -9.03
C ASP A 361 16.06 12.32 -8.29
N ASP A 362 15.09 11.42 -8.46
CA ASP A 362 15.08 10.17 -7.70
C ASP A 362 16.27 9.27 -8.01
N GLU A 363 16.88 9.37 -9.21
CA GLU A 363 18.12 8.64 -9.52
C GLU A 363 19.28 9.11 -8.62
N THR A 364 19.47 10.42 -8.49
CA THR A 364 20.46 10.97 -7.57
C THR A 364 20.16 10.55 -6.13
N ILE A 365 18.90 10.59 -5.71
CA ILE A 365 18.50 10.17 -4.35
C ILE A 365 18.76 8.66 -4.12
N LEU A 366 18.47 7.81 -5.11
CA LEU A 366 18.76 6.37 -5.05
C LEU A 366 20.26 6.09 -4.91
N ARG A 367 21.12 6.87 -5.59
CA ARG A 367 22.59 6.76 -5.42
C ARG A 367 23.02 7.12 -3.99
N HIS A 368 22.29 8.03 -3.32
CA HIS A 368 22.54 8.39 -1.93
C HIS A 368 22.14 7.31 -0.91
N LEU A 369 21.33 6.31 -1.28
CA LEU A 369 21.05 5.16 -0.40
C LEU A 369 22.30 4.32 -0.07
N GLY A 370 23.34 4.38 -0.91
CA GLY A 370 24.62 3.70 -0.69
C GLY A 370 25.67 4.55 0.02
N ASN A 371 25.32 5.74 0.52
CA ASN A 371 26.28 6.61 1.20
C ASN A 371 26.78 5.95 2.51
N PRO A 372 28.09 5.97 2.80
CA PRO A 372 28.62 5.46 4.08
C PRO A 372 28.11 6.24 5.30
N ASP A 373 27.65 7.49 5.12
CA ASP A 373 26.97 8.25 6.16
C ASP A 373 25.51 7.79 6.28
N GLY A 374 25.25 7.03 7.34
CA GLY A 374 23.92 6.50 7.64
C GLY A 374 22.86 7.58 7.82
N ALA A 375 23.21 8.78 8.28
CA ALA A 375 22.23 9.86 8.43
C ALA A 375 21.72 10.36 7.07
N LEU A 376 22.63 10.49 6.09
CA LEU A 376 22.31 10.90 4.74
C LEU A 376 21.53 9.81 3.99
N ALA A 377 21.90 8.54 4.18
CA ALA A 377 21.18 7.41 3.60
C ALA A 377 19.74 7.29 4.14
N GLU A 378 19.52 7.51 5.45
CA GLU A 378 18.18 7.50 6.04
C GLU A 378 17.34 8.70 5.59
N GLN A 379 17.94 9.88 5.40
CA GLN A 379 17.24 11.03 4.80
C GLN A 379 16.83 10.75 3.34
N ALA A 380 17.71 10.16 2.54
CA ALA A 380 17.40 9.75 1.17
C ALA A 380 16.28 8.70 1.14
N ARG A 381 16.31 7.72 2.07
CA ARG A 381 15.26 6.72 2.23
C ARG A 381 13.91 7.37 2.59
N ALA A 382 13.90 8.28 3.56
CA ALA A 382 12.68 8.98 3.97
C ALA A 382 12.04 9.77 2.81
N GLU A 383 12.86 10.47 2.02
CA GLU A 383 12.41 11.18 0.83
C GLU A 383 11.81 10.23 -0.23
N LEU A 384 12.46 9.08 -0.49
CA LEU A 384 11.94 8.10 -1.44
C LEU A 384 10.62 7.48 -0.96
N ILE A 385 10.46 7.24 0.35
CA ILE A 385 9.18 6.81 0.94
C ILE A 385 8.10 7.87 0.71
N GLU A 386 8.42 9.16 0.92
CA GLU A 386 7.49 10.27 0.65
C GLU A 386 7.09 10.35 -0.84
N ARG A 387 8.00 9.96 -1.75
CA ARG A 387 7.75 9.85 -3.20
C ARG A 387 7.01 8.57 -3.61
N GLY A 388 6.66 7.70 -2.65
CA GLY A 388 5.88 6.50 -2.90
C GLY A 388 6.69 5.25 -3.29
N PHE A 389 7.99 5.22 -3.02
CA PHE A 389 8.78 4.00 -3.20
C PHE A 389 8.36 2.94 -2.18
N SER A 390 8.07 1.74 -2.67
CA SER A 390 7.79 0.58 -1.84
C SER A 390 9.04 0.07 -1.10
N ASN A 391 8.84 -0.62 0.02
CA ASN A 391 9.95 -1.21 0.79
C ASN A 391 10.84 -2.14 -0.06
N VAL A 392 10.24 -2.92 -0.97
CA VAL A 392 10.99 -3.81 -1.87
C VAL A 392 11.87 -3.03 -2.84
N GLN A 393 11.37 -1.92 -3.39
CA GLN A 393 12.15 -1.03 -4.25
C GLN A 393 13.27 -0.34 -3.48
N LEU A 394 13.03 0.07 -2.24
CA LEU A 394 14.06 0.66 -1.38
C LEU A 394 15.16 -0.35 -1.05
N GLU A 395 14.80 -1.58 -0.69
CA GLU A 395 15.77 -2.65 -0.45
C GLU A 395 16.61 -2.94 -1.69
N PHE A 396 15.98 -3.02 -2.87
CA PHE A 396 16.68 -3.23 -4.13
C PHE A 396 17.57 -2.04 -4.51
N GLY A 397 17.08 -0.81 -4.35
CA GLY A 397 17.83 0.42 -4.58
C GLY A 397 19.05 0.53 -3.66
N THR A 398 18.90 0.24 -2.37
CA THR A 398 20.01 0.17 -1.42
C THR A 398 21.01 -0.93 -1.82
N ALA A 399 20.53 -2.11 -2.22
CA ALA A 399 21.40 -3.20 -2.65
C ALA A 399 22.21 -2.82 -3.89
N ILE A 400 21.60 -2.19 -4.90
CA ILE A 400 22.32 -1.69 -6.09
C ILE A 400 23.33 -0.60 -5.72
N ALA A 401 22.95 0.36 -4.90
CA ALA A 401 23.79 1.51 -4.57
C ALA A 401 25.07 1.11 -3.81
N ILE A 402 25.02 0.03 -3.02
CA ILE A 402 26.16 -0.47 -2.24
C ILE A 402 26.96 -1.55 -3.00
N ALA A 403 26.32 -2.28 -3.91
CA ALA A 403 26.92 -3.41 -4.59
C ALA A 403 28.09 -3.00 -5.49
N GLN A 404 29.10 -3.88 -5.58
CA GLN A 404 30.17 -3.75 -6.58
C GLN A 404 29.61 -4.06 -7.99
N PRO A 405 30.26 -3.62 -9.08
CA PRO A 405 29.74 -3.81 -10.44
C PRO A 405 29.35 -5.25 -10.81
N LYS A 406 30.10 -6.26 -10.32
CA LYS A 406 29.79 -7.68 -10.55
C LYS A 406 28.53 -8.13 -9.80
N ASP A 407 28.35 -7.63 -8.59
CA ASP A 407 27.20 -7.96 -7.75
C ASP A 407 25.94 -7.25 -8.27
N GLN A 408 26.07 -6.01 -8.76
CA GLN A 408 25.01 -5.29 -9.44
C GLN A 408 24.50 -6.06 -10.66
N ILE A 409 25.39 -6.58 -11.50
CA ILE A 409 25.01 -7.44 -12.64
C ILE A 409 24.22 -8.67 -12.18
N THR A 410 24.65 -9.31 -11.10
CA THR A 410 23.97 -10.49 -10.54
C THR A 410 22.59 -10.15 -9.99
N LEU A 411 22.44 -8.98 -9.34
CA LEU A 411 21.17 -8.47 -8.84
C LEU A 411 20.20 -8.10 -9.97
N ILE A 412 20.70 -7.54 -11.08
CA ILE A 412 19.89 -7.26 -12.27
C ILE A 412 19.36 -8.57 -12.86
N ASP A 413 20.22 -9.58 -13.00
CA ASP A 413 19.83 -10.88 -13.54
C ASP A 413 18.83 -11.62 -12.63
N SER A 414 18.94 -11.48 -11.31
CA SER A 414 17.99 -12.07 -10.37
C SER A 414 16.64 -11.36 -10.40
N MET A 415 16.63 -10.02 -10.50
CA MET A 415 15.41 -9.23 -10.67
C MET A 415 14.65 -9.61 -11.95
N LEU A 416 15.35 -9.76 -13.08
CA LEU A 416 14.72 -10.15 -14.35
C LEU A 416 14.11 -11.55 -14.29
N LYS A 417 14.69 -12.46 -13.51
CA LYS A 417 14.18 -13.83 -13.33
C LYS A 417 13.00 -13.89 -12.36
N SER A 418 12.96 -13.03 -11.35
CA SER A 418 11.89 -13.06 -10.35
C SER A 418 10.58 -12.48 -10.87
N GLY A 419 10.62 -11.53 -11.82
CA GLY A 419 9.44 -10.93 -12.45
C GLY A 419 8.57 -10.07 -11.53
N GLY A 420 8.88 -10.00 -10.23
CA GLY A 420 8.08 -9.28 -9.24
C GLY A 420 8.30 -7.77 -9.20
N LEU A 421 9.28 -7.26 -9.94
CA LEU A 421 9.59 -5.83 -10.03
C LEU A 421 9.62 -5.42 -11.50
N ASN A 422 9.02 -4.26 -11.82
CA ASN A 422 9.19 -3.65 -13.13
C ASN A 422 10.68 -3.30 -13.33
N ALA A 423 11.36 -4.04 -14.19
CA ALA A 423 12.80 -3.90 -14.40
C ALA A 423 13.18 -2.64 -15.19
N TRP A 424 12.25 -2.07 -15.97
CA TRP A 424 12.58 -1.00 -16.92
C TRP A 424 13.17 0.27 -16.26
N PRO A 425 12.58 0.83 -15.19
CA PRO A 425 13.15 2.00 -14.53
C PRO A 425 14.59 1.77 -14.04
N TRP A 426 14.85 0.61 -13.44
CA TRP A 426 16.16 0.23 -12.95
C TRP A 426 17.17 0.08 -14.08
N LEU A 427 16.80 -0.59 -15.18
CA LEU A 427 17.66 -0.72 -16.35
C LEU A 427 17.94 0.64 -17.00
N SER A 428 16.96 1.54 -17.06
CA SER A 428 17.15 2.89 -17.62
C SER A 428 18.11 3.74 -16.77
N MET A 429 18.05 3.62 -15.45
CA MET A 429 18.98 4.27 -14.51
C MET A 429 20.40 3.70 -14.68
N LEU A 430 20.52 2.36 -14.73
CA LEU A 430 21.81 1.68 -14.83
C LEU A 430 22.48 1.81 -16.22
N LEU A 431 21.79 2.36 -17.22
CA LEU A 431 22.45 2.81 -18.46
C LEU A 431 23.43 3.97 -18.20
N ASP A 432 23.23 4.75 -17.14
CA ASP A 432 24.09 5.84 -16.69
C ASP A 432 24.99 5.42 -15.51
N ASP A 433 25.16 4.10 -15.29
CA ASP A 433 26.08 3.59 -14.28
C ASP A 433 27.53 3.99 -14.59
N PRO A 434 28.35 4.40 -13.60
CA PRO A 434 29.74 4.78 -13.83
C PRO A 434 30.60 3.62 -14.39
N ASP A 435 30.28 2.37 -14.05
CA ASP A 435 31.04 1.20 -14.48
C ASP A 435 30.65 0.74 -15.89
N ARG A 436 31.67 0.54 -16.74
CA ARG A 436 31.48 0.10 -18.13
C ARG A 436 30.75 -1.24 -18.23
N GLN A 437 31.07 -2.21 -17.35
CA GLN A 437 30.54 -3.57 -17.47
C GLN A 437 29.04 -3.59 -17.21
N VAL A 438 28.59 -2.83 -16.21
CA VAL A 438 27.17 -2.68 -15.88
C VAL A 438 26.42 -2.10 -17.07
N ARG A 439 26.92 -1.00 -17.66
CA ARG A 439 26.32 -0.41 -18.88
C ARG A 439 26.24 -1.39 -20.04
N LEU A 440 27.33 -2.11 -20.34
CA LEU A 440 27.35 -3.10 -21.43
C LEU A 440 26.36 -4.25 -21.20
N HIS A 441 26.23 -4.71 -19.95
CA HIS A 441 25.29 -5.76 -19.55
C HIS A 441 23.85 -5.30 -19.73
N VAL A 442 23.51 -4.12 -19.22
CA VAL A 442 22.18 -3.50 -19.38
C VAL A 442 21.83 -3.32 -20.87
N ILE A 443 22.76 -2.83 -21.69
CA ILE A 443 22.55 -2.72 -23.14
C ILE A 443 22.27 -4.09 -23.77
N SER A 444 22.93 -5.15 -23.30
CA SER A 444 22.71 -6.51 -23.82
C SER A 444 21.32 -7.05 -23.46
N ILE A 445 20.80 -6.73 -22.28
CA ILE A 445 19.45 -7.06 -21.84
C ILE A 445 18.40 -6.29 -22.64
N LEU A 446 18.67 -5.00 -22.92
CA LEU A 446 17.74 -4.14 -23.63
C LEU A 446 17.76 -4.36 -25.16
N ALA A 447 18.84 -4.92 -25.71
CA ALA A 447 19.01 -5.11 -27.14
C ALA A 447 17.89 -5.90 -27.86
N PRO A 448 17.33 -6.98 -27.28
CA PRO A 448 16.21 -7.69 -27.90
C PRO A 448 14.88 -6.93 -27.86
N SER A 449 14.77 -5.84 -27.07
CA SER A 449 13.52 -5.12 -26.90
C SER A 449 13.11 -4.35 -28.15
N LYS A 450 11.87 -4.56 -28.59
CA LYS A 450 11.27 -3.83 -29.73
C LYS A 450 10.61 -2.52 -29.31
N ASN A 451 10.68 -2.15 -28.02
CA ASN A 451 10.00 -0.98 -27.51
C ASN A 451 10.65 0.33 -28.03
N ARG A 452 9.83 1.25 -28.52
CA ARG A 452 10.26 2.56 -29.03
C ARG A 452 10.91 3.43 -27.95
N THR A 453 10.41 3.38 -26.72
CA THR A 453 10.98 4.15 -25.60
C THR A 453 12.39 3.70 -25.27
N VAL A 454 12.63 2.38 -25.29
CA VAL A 454 13.96 1.78 -25.11
C VAL A 454 14.92 2.27 -26.19
N LYS A 455 14.50 2.23 -27.47
CA LYS A 455 15.32 2.72 -28.58
C LYS A 455 15.65 4.21 -28.43
N GLN A 456 14.69 5.04 -28.06
CA GLN A 456 14.92 6.47 -27.83
C GLN A 456 15.92 6.70 -26.69
N ARG A 457 15.76 6.00 -25.57
CA ARG A 457 16.68 6.10 -24.43
C ARG A 457 18.11 5.66 -24.79
N LEU A 458 18.26 4.57 -25.55
CA LEU A 458 19.56 4.13 -26.07
C LEU A 458 20.18 5.15 -27.04
N GLN A 459 19.38 5.84 -27.86
CA GLN A 459 19.85 6.92 -28.74
C GLN A 459 20.29 8.16 -27.96
N GLU A 460 19.56 8.53 -26.90
CA GLU A 460 19.95 9.61 -25.99
C GLU A 460 21.27 9.26 -25.31
N ARG A 461 21.41 8.03 -24.81
CA ARG A 461 22.66 7.56 -24.19
C ARG A 461 23.83 7.58 -25.17
N LEU A 462 23.62 7.18 -26.43
CA LEU A 462 24.66 7.21 -27.47
C LEU A 462 25.25 8.61 -27.66
N LYS A 463 24.45 9.68 -27.51
CA LYS A 463 24.93 11.07 -27.63
C LYS A 463 25.83 11.51 -26.48
N ALA A 464 25.67 10.90 -25.30
CA ALA A 464 26.37 11.25 -24.07
C ALA A 464 27.46 10.25 -23.68
N GLU A 465 27.59 9.11 -24.37
CA GLU A 465 28.57 8.08 -24.05
C GLU A 465 29.98 8.48 -24.51
N SER A 466 30.95 8.33 -23.62
CA SER A 466 32.35 8.65 -23.86
C SER A 466 33.22 7.40 -24.07
N ASP A 467 32.77 6.22 -23.60
CA ASP A 467 33.51 4.97 -23.79
C ASP A 467 33.24 4.37 -25.18
N LEU A 468 34.29 4.30 -26.01
CA LEU A 468 34.25 3.79 -27.38
C LEU A 468 33.67 2.37 -27.50
N ILE A 469 33.88 1.51 -26.49
CA ILE A 469 33.39 0.12 -26.51
C ILE A 469 31.87 0.11 -26.32
N VAL A 470 31.38 0.90 -25.36
CA VAL A 470 29.95 1.06 -25.09
C VAL A 470 29.26 1.72 -26.28
N GLU A 471 29.86 2.77 -26.83
CA GLU A 471 29.37 3.46 -28.02
C GLU A 471 29.22 2.51 -29.23
N THR A 472 30.25 1.70 -29.51
CA THR A 472 30.22 0.72 -30.60
C THR A 472 29.11 -0.31 -30.38
N LYS A 473 28.92 -0.76 -29.14
CA LYS A 473 27.84 -1.69 -28.79
C LYS A 473 26.46 -1.05 -28.98
N LEU A 474 26.28 0.20 -28.55
CA LEU A 474 25.05 0.96 -28.73
C LEU A 474 24.71 1.14 -30.22
N ARG A 475 25.68 1.59 -31.04
CA ARG A 475 25.49 1.72 -32.50
C ARG A 475 25.07 0.40 -33.14
N LYS A 476 25.71 -0.71 -32.75
CA LYS A 476 25.36 -2.06 -33.24
C LYS A 476 23.93 -2.46 -32.86
N VAL A 477 23.51 -2.22 -31.61
CA VAL A 477 22.14 -2.53 -31.14
C VAL A 477 21.09 -1.65 -31.82
N LEU A 478 21.43 -0.39 -32.11
CA LEU A 478 20.56 0.54 -32.82
C LEU A 478 20.60 0.38 -34.35
N GLU A 479 21.39 -0.57 -34.87
CA GLU A 479 21.60 -0.82 -36.31
C GLU A 479 22.12 0.41 -37.08
N LEU A 480 22.83 1.30 -36.39
CA LEU A 480 23.49 2.46 -37.00
C LEU A 480 24.87 2.03 -37.51
N ARG A 481 25.07 2.12 -38.83
CA ARG A 481 26.35 1.75 -39.50
C ARG A 481 27.42 2.81 -39.34
#